data_AF-F9EDY5-F1
#
_entry.id   AF-F9EDY5-F1
#
_cell.length_a   1.000
_cell.length_b   1.000
_cell.length_c   1.000
_cell.angle_alpha   90.00
_cell.angle_beta   90.00
_cell.angle_gamma   90.00
#
_symmetry.space_group_name_H-M   'P 1'
#
loop_
_entity.id
_entity.type
_entity.pdbx_description
1 polymer ?
#
loop_
_entity_poly.entity_id
_entity_poly.type
_entity_poly.pdbx_seq_one_letter_code
_entity_poly.pdbx_strand_id
1 'polypeptide(L)' 'MVSPFLRKVKTASGATAVQIAVKEGRRDKVIEHLGSAHTEAELAALMEIGRHRIAPD' A
#
# COMPACT_ATOMS: atom_id res chain seq x y z
N MET A 1 -11.42 0.15 -16.42
CA MET A 1 -11.30 0.58 -15.01
C MET A 1 -10.12 -0.17 -14.42
N VAL A 2 -9.10 0.53 -13.92
CA VAL A 2 -7.97 -0.13 -13.24
C VAL A 2 -8.30 -0.24 -11.77
N SER A 3 -8.27 -1.45 -11.22
CA SER A 3 -8.57 -1.66 -9.80
C SER A 3 -7.34 -1.34 -8.96
N PRO A 4 -7.45 -0.44 -7.96
CA PRO A 4 -6.36 -0.19 -7.02
C PRO A 4 -6.15 -1.41 -6.10
N PHE A 5 -4.90 -1.63 -5.70
CA PHE A 5 -4.51 -2.69 -4.79
C PHE A 5 -3.42 -2.22 -3.82
N LEU A 6 -3.33 -2.89 -2.67
CA LEU A 6 -2.29 -2.61 -1.68
C LEU A 6 -0.98 -3.31 -2.03
N ARG A 7 0.10 -2.55 -1.96
CA ARG A 7 1.47 -3.01 -2.20
C ARG A 7 2.32 -2.77 -0.95
N LYS A 8 3.00 -3.82 -0.51
CA LYS A 8 3.99 -3.76 0.58
C LYS A 8 5.40 -3.78 0.00
N VAL A 9 6.27 -2.90 0.46
CA VAL A 9 7.66 -2.79 -0.02
C VAL A 9 8.59 -2.72 1.18
N LYS A 10 9.54 -3.66 1.29
CA LYS A 10 10.63 -3.56 2.29
C LYS A 10 11.60 -2.46 1.86
N THR A 11 11.85 -1.49 2.74
CA THR A 11 12.76 -0.37 2.50
C THR A 11 14.16 -0.70 3.02
N ALA A 12 15.18 0.03 2.53
CA ALA A 12 16.56 -0.14 2.98
C ALA A 12 16.76 0.13 4.48
N SER A 13 15.90 0.96 5.08
CA SER A 13 15.92 1.28 6.51
C SER A 13 15.27 0.20 7.40
N GLY A 14 14.84 -0.92 6.82
CA GLY A 14 14.17 -2.02 7.55
C GLY A 14 12.67 -1.81 7.77
N ALA A 15 12.10 -0.68 7.33
CA ALA A 15 10.67 -0.45 7.39
C ALA A 15 9.92 -1.19 6.27
N THR A 16 8.61 -1.38 6.44
CA THR A 16 7.71 -1.83 5.38
C THR A 16 6.82 -0.68 4.94
N ALA A 17 7.08 -0.14 3.74
CA ALA A 17 6.21 0.85 3.14
C ALA A 17 4.92 0.20 2.63
N VAL A 18 3.78 0.81 2.92
CA VAL A 18 2.47 0.44 2.38
C VAL A 18 2.04 1.51 1.37
N GLN A 19 1.63 1.05 0.19
CA GLN A 19 1.30 1.89 -0.95
C GLN A 19 0.01 1.39 -1.59
N ILE A 20 -0.70 2.29 -2.26
CA ILE A 20 -1.77 1.95 -3.19
C ILE A 20 -1.21 2.04 -4.59
N ALA A 21 -1.41 0.99 -5.38
CA ALA A 21 -0.98 0.93 -6.76
C ALA A 21 -2.13 0.50 -7.67
N VAL A 22 -2.00 0.82 -8.96
CA VAL A 22 -2.89 0.32 -10.02
C VAL A 22 -2.06 -0.40 -11.07
N LYS A 23 -2.67 -1.37 -11.74
CA LYS A 23 -2.03 -2.04 -12.87
C LYS A 23 -2.27 -1.24 -14.15
N GLU A 24 -1.23 -0.58 -14.64
CA GLU A 24 -1.24 0.19 -15.89
C GLU A 24 -0.52 -0.64 -16.98
N GLY A 25 -1.30 -1.39 -17.76
CA GLY A 25 -0.79 -2.34 -18.74
C GLY A 25 0.01 -3.48 -18.09
N ARG A 26 1.33 -3.50 -18.33
CA ARG A 26 2.26 -4.50 -17.76
C ARG A 26 3.04 -3.99 -16.53
N ARG A 27 2.74 -2.77 -16.06
CA ARG A 27 3.49 -2.12 -14.97
C ARG A 27 2.56 -1.81 -13.80
N ASP A 28 3.10 -1.96 -12.60
CA ASP A 28 2.44 -1.48 -11.40
C ASP A 28 2.82 -0.02 -11.19
N LYS A 29 1.82 0.85 -11.16
CA LYS A 29 1.98 2.28 -10.94
C LYS A 29 1.50 2.63 -9.55
N VAL A 30 2.41 3.15 -8.73
CA VAL A 30 2.08 3.65 -7.39
C VAL A 30 1.29 4.94 -7.55
N ILE A 31 0.13 5.01 -6.91
CA ILE A 31 -0.75 6.19 -6.93
C ILE A 31 -0.80 6.90 -5.58
N GLU A 32 -0.54 6.17 -4.48
CA GLU A 32 -0.53 6.75 -3.14
C GLU A 32 0.47 6.02 -2.24
N HIS A 33 1.15 6.78 -1.39
CA HIS A 33 1.98 6.25 -0.31
C HIS A 33 1.26 6.44 1.02
N LEU A 34 0.92 5.34 1.70
CA LEU A 34 0.16 5.39 2.96
C LEU A 34 1.07 5.58 4.18
N GLY A 35 2.31 5.09 4.11
CA GLY A 35 3.28 5.22 5.20
C GLY A 35 4.28 4.08 5.23
N SER A 36 5.14 4.07 6.24
CA SER A 36 6.10 3.00 6.50
C SER A 36 5.96 2.48 7.92
N ALA A 37 5.91 1.16 8.08
CA ALA A 37 5.80 0.48 9.36
C ALA A 37 7.14 -0.10 9.79
N HIS A 38 7.53 0.17 11.03
CA HIS A 38 8.68 -0.45 11.70
C HIS A 38 8.26 -1.62 12.60
N THR A 39 6.96 -1.70 12.93
CA THR A 39 6.36 -2.76 13.74
C THR A 39 5.22 -3.45 13.01
N GLU A 40 4.85 -4.65 13.46
CA GLU A 40 3.70 -5.37 12.90
C GLU A 40 2.37 -4.66 13.17
N ALA A 41 2.26 -3.98 14.32
CA ALA A 41 1.07 -3.20 14.68
C ALA A 41 0.86 -2.02 13.72
N GLU A 42 1.92 -1.26 13.43
CA GLU A 42 1.87 -0.18 12.43
C GLU A 42 1.52 -0.72 11.05
N LEU A 43 2.07 -1.88 10.68
CA LEU A 43 1.76 -2.50 9.39
C LEU A 43 0.29 -2.91 9.30
N ALA A 44 -0.26 -3.48 10.37
CA ALA A 44 -1.68 -3.83 10.43
C ALA A 44 -2.57 -2.60 10.27
N ALA A 45 -2.27 -1.52 11.00
CA ALA A 45 -2.99 -0.25 10.91
C ALA A 45 -2.95 0.35 9.49
N LEU A 46 -1.77 0.41 8.86
CA LEU A 46 -1.62 0.91 7.49
C LEU A 46 -2.39 0.05 6.47
N MET A 47 -2.44 -1.27 6.67
CA MET A 47 -3.18 -2.17 5.80
C MET A 47 -4.69 -2.03 5.97
N GLU A 48 -5.18 -1.72 7.19
CA GLU A 48 -6.59 -1.41 7.43
C GLU A 48 -7.01 -0.12 6.74
N ILE A 49 -6.26 0.98 6.95
CA ILE A 49 -6.47 2.26 6.26
C ILE A 49 -6.48 2.05 4.74
N GLY A 50 -5.53 1.27 4.24
CA GLY A 50 -5.43 0.95 2.83
C GLY A 50 -6.64 0.21 2.27
N ARG A 51 -7.22 -0.74 3.03
CA ARG A 51 -8.41 -1.50 2.61
C ARG A 51 -9.62 -0.58 2.49
N HIS A 52 -9.86 0.27 3.49
CA HIS A 52 -10.93 1.26 3.44
C HIS A 52 -10.80 2.21 2.25
N ARG A 53 -9.56 2.53 1.84
CA ARG A 53 -9.32 3.46 0.74
C ARG A 53 -9.53 2.87 -0.65
N ILE A 54 -9.27 1.57 -0.84
CA ILE A 54 -9.44 0.90 -2.14
C ILE A 54 -10.83 0.25 -2.31
N ALA A 55 -11.56 0.09 -1.21
CA ALA A 55 -12.94 -0.38 -1.18
C ALA A 55 -13.76 0.58 -0.29
N PRO A 56 -14.02 1.82 -0.74
CA PRO A 56 -14.98 2.68 -0.06
C PRO A 56 -16.38 2.07 -0.19
N ASP A 57 -17.14 2.07 0.90
CA ASP A 57 -18.55 1.66 0.94
C ASP A 57 -19.41 2.36 -0.13
#